data_AF-A0AA49JWW2-F1
#
_entry.id   AF-A0AA49JWW2-F1
#
_cell.length_a   1.000
_cell.length_b   1.000
_cell.length_c   1.000
_cell.angle_alpha   90.00
_cell.angle_beta   90.00
_cell.angle_gamma   90.00
#
_symmetry.space_group_name_H-M   'P 1'
#
loop_
_entity.id
_entity.type
_entity.pdbx_description
1 polymer ?
#
loop_
_entity_poly.entity_id
_entity_poly.type
_entity_poly.pdbx_seq_one_letter_code
_entity_poly.pdbx_strand_id
1 'polypeptide(L)' 'MVDRSQTLESLTAQERIALIGRLWDSLDPAAAAPLSPALAAELDRREAEADADPDAGIPWTALRDELRARLR' A
#
# COMPACT_ATOMS: atom_id res chain seq x y z
N MET A 1 -12.71 26.18 -15.94
CA MET A 1 -11.44 26.02 -16.69
C MET A 1 -10.45 25.40 -15.72
N VAL A 2 -10.28 24.07 -15.73
CA VAL A 2 -9.31 23.40 -14.86
C VAL A 2 -7.97 23.52 -15.55
N ASP A 3 -7.05 24.25 -14.93
CA ASP A 3 -5.67 24.41 -15.40
C ASP A 3 -4.99 23.04 -15.40
N ARG A 4 -4.94 22.42 -16.59
CA ARG A 4 -4.26 21.14 -16.83
C ARG A 4 -2.81 21.45 -17.15
N SER A 5 -1.97 21.67 -16.12
CA SER A 5 -0.53 21.34 -16.10
C SER A 5 0.17 21.99 -14.90
N GLN A 6 0.00 21.45 -13.69
CA GLN A 6 1.09 21.54 -12.71
C GLN A 6 2.04 20.38 -13.01
N THR A 7 3.25 20.69 -13.47
CA THR A 7 4.31 19.69 -13.56
C THR A 7 4.65 19.22 -12.15
N LEU A 8 4.84 17.91 -11.93
CA LEU A 8 5.17 17.38 -10.60
C LEU A 8 6.40 18.08 -10.00
N GLU A 9 7.33 18.49 -10.86
CA GLU A 9 8.54 19.25 -10.55
C GLU A 9 8.29 20.59 -9.85
N SER A 10 7.18 21.27 -10.14
CA SER A 10 6.86 22.56 -9.52
C SER A 10 6.20 22.43 -8.14
N LEU A 11 5.78 21.23 -7.75
CA LEU A 11 5.17 20.98 -6.45
C LEU A 11 6.22 20.79 -5.37
N THR A 12 6.01 21.47 -4.24
CA THR A 12 6.70 21.18 -2.98
C THR A 12 6.43 19.74 -2.53
N ALA A 13 7.26 19.20 -1.65
CA ALA A 13 7.05 17.87 -1.08
C ALA A 13 5.66 17.73 -0.42
N GLN A 14 5.21 18.76 0.30
CA GLN A 14 3.89 18.77 0.95
C GLN A 14 2.74 18.74 -0.06
N GLU A 15 2.83 19.53 -1.13
CA GLU A 15 1.82 19.54 -2.20
C GLU A 15 1.77 18.21 -2.94
N ARG A 16 2.92 17.54 -3.11
CA ARG A 16 2.96 16.19 -3.68
C ARG A 16 2.25 15.17 -2.79
N ILE A 17 2.45 15.22 -1.47
CA ILE A 17 1.72 14.35 -0.54
C ILE A 17 0.21 14.62 -0.62
N ALA A 18 -0.20 15.89 -0.63
CA ALA A 18 -1.61 16.25 -0.78
C ALA A 18 -2.19 15.77 -2.12
N LEU A 19 -1.43 15.86 -3.20
CA LEU A 19 -1.83 15.35 -4.50
C LEU A 19 -1.95 13.82 -4.50
N ILE A 20 -1.00 13.10 -3.88
CA ILE A 20 -1.06 11.63 -3.74
C ILE A 20 -2.35 11.23 -3.01
N GLY A 21 -2.68 11.90 -1.89
CA GLY A 21 -3.92 11.64 -1.17
C GLY A 21 -5.17 11.84 -2.04
N ARG A 22 -5.27 12.97 -2.74
CA ARG A 22 -6.41 13.23 -3.64
C ARG A 22 -6.50 12.23 -4.80
N LEU A 23 -5.36 11.83 -5.36
CA LEU A 23 -5.33 10.82 -6.41
C LEU A 23 -5.79 9.48 -5.86
N TRP A 24 -5.32 9.09 -4.68
CA TRP A 24 -5.74 7.87 -3.99
C TRP A 24 -7.26 7.84 -3.73
N ASP A 25 -7.80 8.92 -3.16
CA ASP A 25 -9.23 9.06 -2.88
C ASP A 25 -10.10 9.08 -4.14
N SER A 26 -9.52 9.42 -5.30
CA SER A 26 -10.22 9.45 -6.58
C SER A 26 -10.34 8.09 -7.26
N LEU A 27 -9.61 7.08 -6.79
CA LEU A 27 -9.66 5.73 -7.36
C LEU A 27 -10.94 5.02 -6.91
N ASP A 28 -11.59 4.32 -7.85
CA ASP A 28 -12.57 3.29 -7.51
C ASP A 28 -11.81 1.98 -7.23
N PRO A 29 -11.78 1.47 -5.99
CA PRO A 29 -11.07 0.23 -5.67
C PRO A 29 -11.56 -0.97 -6.46
N ALA A 30 -12.87 -1.04 -6.77
CA ALA A 30 -13.44 -2.14 -7.52
C ALA A 30 -12.95 -2.16 -8.97
N ALA A 31 -12.66 -0.99 -9.55
CA ALA A 31 -12.11 -0.86 -10.89
C ALA A 31 -10.58 -0.97 -10.93
N ALA A 32 -9.89 -0.40 -9.93
CA ALA A 32 -8.43 -0.31 -9.91
C ALA A 32 -7.74 -1.61 -9.47
N ALA A 33 -8.37 -2.37 -8.57
CA ALA A 33 -7.81 -3.60 -8.01
C ALA A 33 -8.94 -4.60 -7.67
N PRO A 34 -9.62 -5.20 -8.67
CA PRO A 34 -10.69 -6.14 -8.43
C PRO A 34 -10.18 -7.37 -7.67
N LEU A 35 -10.80 -7.66 -6.53
CA LEU A 35 -10.52 -8.86 -5.74
C LEU A 35 -11.56 -9.94 -6.05
N SER A 36 -11.10 -11.19 -6.19
CA SER A 36 -12.03 -12.31 -6.19
C SER A 36 -12.63 -12.50 -4.78
N PRO A 37 -13.84 -13.07 -4.64
CA PRO A 37 -14.42 -13.36 -3.33
C PRO A 37 -13.50 -14.21 -2.44
N ALA A 38 -12.77 -15.15 -3.05
CA ALA A 38 -11.81 -16.00 -2.34
C ALA A 38 -10.60 -15.20 -1.81
N LEU A 39 -10.11 -14.21 -2.59
CA LEU A 39 -9.01 -13.36 -2.15
C LEU A 39 -9.46 -12.39 -1.05
N ALA A 40 -10.66 -11.82 -1.16
CA ALA A 40 -11.23 -10.98 -0.11
C ALA A 40 -11.35 -11.75 1.22
N ALA A 41 -11.93 -12.96 1.18
CA ALA A 41 -12.05 -13.80 2.37
C ALA A 41 -10.69 -14.17 2.99
N GLU A 42 -9.66 -14.39 2.16
CA GLU A 42 -8.31 -14.66 2.65
C GLU A 42 -7.67 -13.43 3.32
N LEU A 43 -7.91 -12.23 2.79
CA LEU A 43 -7.43 -10.99 3.40
C LEU A 43 -8.11 -10.75 4.76
N ASP A 44 -9.44 -10.89 4.83
CA ASP A 44 -10.21 -10.76 6.07
C ASP A 44 -9.71 -11.74 7.14
N ARG A 45 -9.43 -12.99 6.75
CA ARG A 45 -8.87 -14.01 7.65
C ARG A 45 -7.49 -13.58 8.20
N ARG A 46 -6.60 -13.09 7.33
CA ARG A 46 -5.25 -12.66 7.73
C ARG A 46 -5.25 -11.41 8.59
N GLU A 47 -6.16 -10.48 8.35
CA GLU A 47 -6.35 -9.29 9.18
C GLU A 47 -6.77 -9.71 10.59
N ALA A 48 -7.78 -10.58 10.71
CA ALA A 48 -8.22 -11.11 11.99
C ALA A 48 -7.11 -11.88 12.74
N GLU A 49 -6.26 -12.63 12.03
CA GLU A 49 -5.10 -13.31 12.62
C GLU A 49 -4.04 -12.33 13.12
N ALA A 50 -3.75 -11.26 12.37
CA ALA A 50 -2.80 -10.24 12.77
C ALA A 50 -3.30 -9.43 13.98
N ASP A 51 -4.60 -9.13 14.04
CA ASP A 51 -5.23 -8.43 15.17
C ASP A 51 -5.24 -9.30 16.44
N ALA A 52 -5.41 -10.63 16.28
CA ALA A 52 -5.42 -11.57 17.40
C ALA A 52 -4.02 -11.79 18.01
N ASP A 53 -2.95 -11.70 17.19
CA ASP A 53 -1.56 -11.85 17.63
C ASP A 53 -0.63 -10.83 16.95
N PRO A 54 -0.60 -9.56 17.43
CA PRO A 54 0.24 -8.52 16.84
C PRO A 54 1.75 -8.81 16.90
N ASP A 55 2.17 -9.65 17.84
CA ASP A 55 3.58 -10.00 18.06
C ASP A 55 4.02 -11.23 17.23
N ALA A 56 3.11 -11.86 16.47
CA ALA A 56 3.44 -12.96 15.55
C ALA A 56 4.35 -12.53 14.38
N GLY A 57 4.49 -11.23 14.15
CA GLY A 57 5.37 -10.68 13.13
C GLY A 57 6.86 -10.95 13.41
N ILE A 58 7.64 -11.13 12.35
CA ILE A 58 9.11 -11.15 12.46
C ILE A 58 9.67 -9.74 12.21
N PRO A 59 10.70 -9.30 12.95
CA PRO A 59 11.35 -8.02 12.70
C PRO A 59 11.83 -7.95 11.25
N TRP A 60 11.59 -6.81 10.59
CA TRP A 60 11.98 -6.62 9.18
C TRP A 60 13.46 -6.90 8.94
N THR A 61 14.33 -6.53 9.87
CA THR A 61 15.77 -6.79 9.78
C THR A 61 16.08 -8.29 9.71
N ALA A 62 15.39 -9.11 10.49
CA ALA A 62 15.55 -10.56 10.49
C ALA A 62 15.15 -11.18 9.15
N LEU A 63 13.95 -10.85 8.64
CA LEU A 63 13.46 -11.35 7.35
C LEU A 63 14.39 -10.92 6.20
N ARG A 64 14.77 -9.64 6.18
CA ARG A 64 15.65 -9.10 5.15
C ARG A 64 17.00 -9.81 5.12
N ASP A 65 17.57 -10.08 6.27
CA ASP A 65 18.88 -10.73 6.37
C ASP A 65 18.79 -12.21 5.97
N GLU A 66 17.70 -12.90 6.33
CA GLU A 66 17.38 -14.24 5.83
C GLU A 66 17.25 -14.28 4.29
N LEU A 67 16.48 -13.36 3.70
CA LEU A 67 16.30 -13.29 2.25
C LEU A 67 17.62 -13.03 1.52
N ARG A 68 18.49 -12.18 2.07
CA ARG A 68 19.83 -11.95 1.49
C ARG A 68 20.72 -13.18 1.57
N ALA A 69 20.64 -13.96 2.65
CA ALA A 69 21.41 -15.18 2.78
C ALA A 69 20.99 -16.22 1.73
N ARG A 70 19.70 -16.32 1.40
CA ARG A 70 19.16 -17.22 0.37
C ARG A 70 19.56 -16.86 -1.06
N LEU A 71 19.96 -15.61 -1.31
CA LEU A 71 20.35 -15.10 -2.63
C LEU A 71 21.87 -15.22 -2.90
N ARG A 72 22.65 -15.78 -1.98
CA ARG A 72 24.08 -16.07 -2.15
C ARG A 72 24.28 -17.52 -2.58
#